data_AF-A0A2B7WZN3-F1
#
_entry.id   AF-A0A2B7WZN3-F1
#
_cell.length_a   1.000
_cell.length_b   1.000
_cell.length_c   1.000
_cell.angle_alpha   90.00
_cell.angle_beta   90.00
_cell.angle_gamma   90.00
#
_symmetry.space_group_name_H-M   'P 1'
#
loop_
_entity.id
_entity.type
_entity.pdbx_description
1 polymer ?
#
loop_
_entity_poly.entity_id
_entity_poly.type
_entity_poly.pdbx_seq_one_letter_code
_entity_poly.pdbx_strand_id
1 'polypeptide(L)'
;MAALEPVKPMNEWFFVKTPEERFTEKMEGIVTVYSKVYGMAKLILEILKAYGTETDGTPNGLKYHIKRAENDMNHNSPTQLLKMAAHLYYALYARLDIEIANVQLCETFKLDVRKSGISQATLVEDFLPDSSQLHSILQACKHILMKAGIVGCLDEDCVRAQQADHVSFAVESCAAAGYEPDDYLGYRRHIQNLLSDSDSDFCKTWNKLYPVYKVTPGMVLATLSEKYLALRPKRTVSHKRRLSELSNNSVSSTASTIDIAWEERKTVFAHREAAYAILNGMAVGEYRRLEGKWPLSGYIKENLCICFGYCSCSKKCTVKGARECPCNTRMKIICDVEEQHAKPNFPEKFTDLAASIIEGLYLMKPDTTRLEMHMELKDGLDIFHAEIVEYRRMFCARR
;
A
#
# COMPACT_ATOMS: atom_id res chain seq x y z
N MET A 1 -18.54 -53.44 -47.37
CA MET A 1 -19.40 -52.24 -47.40
C MET A 1 -19.05 -51.41 -46.18
N ALA A 2 -18.22 -50.39 -46.37
CA ALA A 2 -17.79 -49.48 -45.32
C ALA A 2 -18.90 -48.44 -45.05
N ALA A 3 -19.36 -48.35 -43.81
CA ALA A 3 -20.26 -47.29 -43.37
C ALA A 3 -19.44 -46.00 -43.19
N LEU A 4 -19.80 -44.97 -43.95
CA LEU A 4 -19.26 -43.62 -43.83
C LEU A 4 -19.69 -43.02 -42.49
N GLU A 5 -18.71 -42.60 -41.68
CA GLU A 5 -18.96 -41.77 -40.50
C GLU A 5 -19.45 -40.37 -40.94
N PRO A 6 -20.43 -39.78 -40.24
CA PRO A 6 -20.88 -38.43 -40.54
C PRO A 6 -19.80 -37.41 -40.17
N VAL A 7 -19.40 -36.61 -41.17
CA VAL A 7 -18.55 -35.43 -41.03
C VAL A 7 -19.16 -34.49 -40.00
N LYS A 8 -18.48 -34.28 -38.86
CA LYS A 8 -18.83 -33.21 -37.90
C LYS A 8 -18.69 -31.85 -38.59
N PRO A 9 -19.65 -30.92 -38.43
CA PRO A 9 -19.54 -29.59 -39.02
C PRO A 9 -18.35 -28.84 -38.40
N MET A 10 -17.46 -28.39 -39.30
CA MET A 10 -16.23 -27.65 -39.04
C MET A 10 -16.54 -26.18 -38.69
N ASN A 11 -17.24 -25.95 -37.58
CA ASN A 11 -17.73 -24.62 -37.19
C ASN A 11 -17.15 -24.12 -35.86
N GLU A 12 -16.06 -24.70 -35.35
CA GLU A 12 -15.44 -24.33 -34.07
C GLU A 12 -14.21 -23.42 -34.18
N TRP A 13 -13.90 -22.87 -35.36
CA TRP A 13 -12.72 -22.03 -35.53
C TRP A 13 -13.13 -20.62 -35.94
N PHE A 14 -12.83 -19.66 -35.05
CA PHE A 14 -13.03 -18.21 -35.14
C PHE A 14 -14.39 -17.65 -34.72
N PHE A 15 -14.70 -17.72 -33.41
CA PHE A 15 -15.56 -16.71 -32.78
C PHE A 15 -14.85 -15.34 -32.88
N VAL A 16 -15.22 -14.56 -33.90
CA VAL A 16 -14.79 -13.17 -34.02
C VAL A 16 -15.54 -12.36 -32.96
N LYS A 17 -14.84 -11.96 -31.89
CA LYS A 17 -15.41 -11.11 -30.83
C LYS A 17 -16.12 -9.89 -31.42
N THR A 18 -17.33 -9.61 -30.94
CA THR A 18 -18.11 -8.44 -31.37
C THR A 18 -17.38 -7.14 -31.01
N PRO A 19 -17.65 -6.01 -31.69
CA PRO A 19 -17.09 -4.71 -31.31
C PRO A 19 -17.36 -4.33 -29.85
N GLU A 20 -18.52 -4.70 -29.31
CA GLU A 20 -18.91 -4.47 -27.91
C GLU A 20 -18.11 -5.33 -26.94
N GLU A 21 -17.89 -6.61 -27.26
CA GLU A 21 -17.02 -7.50 -26.47
C GLU A 21 -15.58 -7.01 -26.45
N ARG A 22 -15.05 -6.57 -27.60
CA ARG A 22 -13.70 -5.98 -27.68
C ARG A 22 -13.57 -4.68 -26.90
N PHE A 23 -14.61 -3.83 -26.94
CA PHE A 23 -14.63 -2.60 -26.17
C PHE A 23 -14.65 -2.88 -24.66
N THR A 24 -15.47 -3.83 -24.24
CA THR A 24 -15.61 -4.23 -22.84
C THR A 24 -14.31 -4.82 -22.30
N GLU A 25 -13.71 -5.77 -23.01
CA GLU A 25 -12.42 -6.37 -22.66
C GLU A 25 -11.31 -5.31 -22.56
N LYS A 26 -11.25 -4.39 -23.54
CA LYS A 26 -10.29 -3.28 -23.51
C LYS A 26 -10.52 -2.37 -22.31
N MET A 27 -11.78 -2.06 -22.00
CA MET A 27 -12.12 -1.19 -20.89
C MET A 27 -11.81 -1.84 -19.54
N GLU A 28 -12.11 -3.12 -19.38
CA GLU A 28 -11.74 -3.92 -18.19
C GLU A 28 -10.22 -3.90 -17.98
N GLY A 29 -9.44 -4.16 -19.03
CA GLY A 29 -7.98 -4.09 -18.96
C GLY A 29 -7.47 -2.72 -18.49
N ILE A 30 -8.04 -1.63 -19.03
CA ILE A 30 -7.67 -0.27 -18.65
C ILE A 30 -8.07 0.02 -17.19
N VAL A 31 -9.26 -0.41 -16.76
CA VAL A 31 -9.71 -0.27 -15.36
C VAL A 31 -8.78 -1.03 -14.42
N THR A 32 -8.35 -2.25 -14.76
CA THR A 32 -7.38 -3.01 -13.95
C THR A 32 -6.05 -2.27 -13.80
N VAL A 33 -5.50 -1.71 -14.88
CA VAL A 33 -4.26 -0.91 -14.81
C VAL A 33 -4.48 0.34 -13.97
N TYR A 34 -5.55 1.09 -14.26
CA TYR A 34 -5.91 2.31 -13.56
C TYR A 34 -6.06 2.06 -12.05
N SER A 35 -6.79 1.02 -11.64
CA SER A 35 -7.00 0.67 -10.23
C SER A 35 -5.70 0.40 -9.50
N LYS A 36 -4.77 -0.33 -10.13
CA LYS A 36 -3.47 -0.66 -9.53
C LYS A 36 -2.59 0.59 -9.39
N VAL A 37 -2.52 1.41 -10.42
CA VAL A 37 -1.74 2.67 -10.40
C VAL A 37 -2.32 3.64 -9.37
N TYR A 38 -3.64 3.82 -9.35
CA TYR A 38 -4.33 4.66 -8.38
C TYR A 38 -4.16 4.17 -6.95
N GLY A 39 -4.36 2.88 -6.70
CA GLY A 39 -4.17 2.29 -5.38
C GLY A 39 -2.74 2.46 -4.88
N MET A 40 -1.75 2.19 -5.73
CA MET A 40 -0.35 2.41 -5.41
C MET A 40 -0.05 3.88 -5.13
N ALA A 41 -0.62 4.81 -5.90
CA ALA A 41 -0.44 6.24 -5.66
C ALA A 41 -1.00 6.66 -4.29
N LYS A 42 -2.17 6.16 -3.89
CA LYS A 42 -2.76 6.42 -2.57
C LYS A 42 -1.88 5.83 -1.46
N LEU A 43 -1.35 4.62 -1.65
CA LEU A 43 -0.43 4.01 -0.69
C LEU A 43 0.84 4.86 -0.50
N ILE A 44 1.51 5.24 -1.59
CA ILE A 44 2.71 6.07 -1.53
C ILE A 44 2.40 7.43 -0.89
N LEU A 45 1.28 8.07 -1.24
CA LEU A 45 0.88 9.33 -0.63
C LEU A 45 0.72 9.24 0.89
N GLU A 46 0.10 8.18 1.40
CA GLU A 46 -0.08 7.98 2.83
C GLU A 46 1.23 7.64 3.55
N ILE A 47 2.15 6.88 2.91
CA ILE A 47 3.52 6.69 3.41
C ILE A 47 4.21 8.05 3.54
N LEU A 48 4.19 8.88 2.49
CA LEU A 48 4.82 10.19 2.49
C LEU A 48 4.29 11.09 3.61
N LYS A 49 2.97 11.12 3.81
CA LYS A 49 2.33 11.85 4.91
C LYS A 49 2.75 11.32 6.28
N ALA A 50 2.88 10.00 6.45
CA ALA A 50 3.31 9.38 7.70
C ALA A 50 4.72 9.83 8.09
N TYR A 51 5.64 9.89 7.11
CA TYR A 51 7.00 10.39 7.31
C TYR A 51 7.11 11.93 7.26
N GLY A 52 5.98 12.65 7.28
CA GLY A 52 5.95 14.11 7.35
C GLY A 52 6.49 14.81 6.10
N THR A 53 6.44 14.14 4.95
CA THR A 53 6.83 14.74 3.69
C THR A 53 5.71 15.69 3.24
N GLU A 54 6.06 16.92 2.89
CA GLU A 54 5.11 17.84 2.28
C GLU A 54 4.68 17.30 0.92
N THR A 55 3.38 17.06 0.77
CA THR A 55 2.78 16.67 -0.50
C THR A 55 2.19 17.94 -1.10
N ASP A 56 2.93 18.56 -2.01
CA ASP A 56 2.51 19.78 -2.67
C ASP A 56 1.36 19.49 -3.65
N GLY A 57 0.43 20.45 -3.74
CA GLY A 57 -0.70 20.38 -4.67
C GLY A 57 -0.37 20.93 -6.05
N THR A 58 0.92 21.15 -6.34
CA THR A 58 1.37 21.71 -7.61
C THR A 58 1.07 20.73 -8.76
N PRO A 59 1.02 21.21 -10.02
CA PRO A 59 0.78 20.35 -11.18
C PRO A 59 1.78 19.19 -11.36
N ASN A 60 2.93 19.23 -10.66
CA ASN A 60 3.98 18.20 -10.69
C ASN A 60 3.93 17.28 -9.46
N GLY A 61 3.08 17.59 -8.48
CA GLY A 61 2.94 16.84 -7.24
C GLY A 61 2.06 15.60 -7.41
N LEU A 62 2.44 14.49 -6.78
CA LEU A 62 1.66 13.25 -6.78
C LEU A 62 0.21 13.47 -6.31
N LYS A 63 0.00 14.36 -5.33
CA LYS A 63 -1.32 14.71 -4.80
C LYS A 63 -2.23 15.33 -5.85
N TYR A 64 -1.69 16.16 -6.73
CA TYR A 64 -2.44 16.77 -7.83
C TYR A 64 -2.94 15.70 -8.82
N HIS A 65 -2.05 14.80 -9.23
CA HIS A 65 -2.40 13.71 -10.14
C HIS A 65 -3.41 12.73 -9.52
N ILE A 66 -3.31 12.44 -8.22
CA ILE A 66 -4.30 11.63 -7.50
C ILE A 66 -5.68 12.31 -7.53
N LYS A 67 -5.76 13.61 -7.20
CA LYS A 67 -7.02 14.35 -7.20
C LYS A 67 -7.65 14.38 -8.61
N ARG A 68 -6.83 14.53 -9.64
CA ARG A 68 -7.28 14.49 -11.03
C ARG A 68 -7.84 13.11 -11.39
N ALA A 69 -7.16 12.04 -11.00
CA ALA A 69 -7.64 10.68 -11.19
C ALA A 69 -8.99 10.46 -10.47
N GLU A 70 -9.14 10.92 -9.22
CA GLU A 70 -10.39 10.84 -8.47
C GLU A 70 -11.57 11.53 -9.16
N ASN A 71 -11.35 12.71 -9.73
CA ASN A 71 -12.39 13.46 -10.45
C ASN A 71 -12.84 12.77 -11.74
N ASP A 72 -11.92 12.14 -12.46
CA ASP A 72 -12.17 11.57 -13.78
C ASP A 72 -12.42 10.05 -13.73
N MET A 73 -12.52 9.46 -12.54
CA MET A 73 -12.63 8.01 -12.35
C MET A 73 -13.89 7.38 -12.96
N ASN A 74 -14.95 8.16 -13.18
CA ASN A 74 -16.21 7.71 -13.78
C ASN A 74 -16.27 7.94 -15.31
N HIS A 75 -15.16 8.31 -15.95
CA HIS A 75 -15.18 8.54 -17.38
C HIS A 75 -15.41 7.23 -18.15
N ASN A 76 -16.30 7.25 -19.15
CA ASN A 76 -16.64 6.10 -20.01
C ASN A 76 -15.76 5.98 -21.26
N SER A 77 -14.75 6.85 -21.38
CA SER A 77 -13.85 6.86 -22.54
C SER A 77 -12.58 6.07 -22.21
N PRO A 78 -12.31 4.96 -22.90
CA PRO A 78 -11.10 4.18 -22.69
C PRO A 78 -9.82 5.01 -22.89
N THR A 79 -9.81 5.90 -23.88
CA THR A 79 -8.63 6.72 -24.20
C THR A 79 -8.34 7.74 -23.12
N GLN A 80 -9.37 8.35 -22.54
CA GLN A 80 -9.18 9.34 -21.47
C GLN A 80 -8.78 8.67 -20.15
N LEU A 81 -9.40 7.53 -19.81
CA LEU A 81 -9.04 6.79 -18.59
C LEU A 81 -7.59 6.27 -18.68
N LEU A 82 -7.19 5.76 -19.85
CA LEU A 82 -5.81 5.34 -20.10
C LEU A 82 -4.82 6.51 -20.01
N LYS A 83 -5.15 7.66 -20.60
CA LYS A 83 -4.31 8.87 -20.49
C LYS A 83 -4.16 9.33 -19.03
N MET A 84 -5.23 9.26 -18.25
CA MET A 84 -5.19 9.57 -16.82
C MET A 84 -4.30 8.59 -16.05
N ALA A 85 -4.47 7.29 -16.30
CA ALA A 85 -3.64 6.25 -15.72
C ALA A 85 -2.15 6.48 -16.04
N ALA A 86 -1.84 6.84 -17.29
CA ALA A 86 -0.47 7.11 -17.73
C ALA A 86 0.14 8.33 -17.00
N HIS A 87 -0.56 9.47 -16.95
CA HIS A 87 -0.05 10.64 -16.24
C HIS A 87 0.17 10.36 -14.75
N LEU A 88 -0.76 9.66 -14.09
CA LEU A 88 -0.61 9.27 -12.69
C LEU A 88 0.55 8.30 -12.51
N TYR A 89 0.71 7.34 -13.44
CA TYR A 89 1.82 6.39 -13.43
C TYR A 89 3.17 7.10 -13.49
N TYR A 90 3.36 8.05 -14.41
CA TYR A 90 4.62 8.78 -14.54
C TYR A 90 4.97 9.58 -13.28
N ALA A 91 3.99 10.33 -12.74
CA ALA A 91 4.19 11.08 -11.50
C ALA A 91 4.49 10.15 -10.31
N LEU A 92 3.78 9.03 -10.19
CA LEU A 92 3.98 8.04 -9.15
C LEU A 92 5.35 7.37 -9.25
N TYR A 93 5.73 6.91 -10.44
CA TYR A 93 6.98 6.20 -10.66
C TYR A 93 8.18 7.12 -10.44
N ALA A 94 8.15 8.33 -10.97
CA ALA A 94 9.15 9.36 -10.72
C ALA A 94 9.30 9.63 -9.21
N ARG A 95 8.17 9.81 -8.50
CA ARG A 95 8.21 10.04 -7.06
C ARG A 95 8.74 8.84 -6.29
N LEU A 96 8.35 7.62 -6.67
CA LEU A 96 8.78 6.40 -6.02
C LEU A 96 10.29 6.20 -6.13
N ASP A 97 10.87 6.44 -7.31
CA ASP A 97 12.32 6.38 -7.51
C ASP A 97 13.07 7.37 -6.63
N ILE A 98 12.56 8.60 -6.54
CA ILE A 98 13.12 9.65 -5.67
C ILE A 98 13.14 9.23 -4.22
N GLU A 99 12.05 8.63 -3.75
CA GLU A 99 11.94 8.24 -2.35
C GLU A 99 12.72 6.96 -2.04
N ILE A 100 12.85 6.02 -2.98
CA ILE A 100 13.75 4.88 -2.84
C ILE A 100 15.20 5.37 -2.69
N ALA A 101 15.64 6.30 -3.54
CA ALA A 101 16.99 6.87 -3.45
C ALA A 101 17.20 7.59 -2.11
N ASN A 102 16.23 8.39 -1.66
CA ASN A 102 16.29 9.09 -0.38
C ASN A 102 16.39 8.12 0.82
N VAL A 103 15.60 7.05 0.83
CA VAL A 103 15.66 6.04 1.91
C VAL A 103 17.01 5.31 1.89
N GLN A 104 17.53 4.97 0.70
CA GLN A 104 18.85 4.36 0.58
C GLN A 104 19.98 5.26 1.10
N LEU A 105 19.91 6.58 0.86
CA LEU A 105 20.86 7.53 1.47
C LEU A 105 20.83 7.44 3.00
N CYS A 106 19.65 7.37 3.60
CA CYS A 106 19.51 7.18 5.05
C CYS A 106 20.07 5.85 5.54
N GLU A 107 19.90 4.75 4.80
CA GLU A 107 20.47 3.45 5.16
C GLU A 107 22.00 3.44 5.21
N THR A 108 22.67 4.30 4.42
CA THR A 108 24.13 4.42 4.47
C THR A 108 24.62 5.02 5.79
N PHE A 109 23.75 5.71 6.51
CA PHE A 109 24.08 6.39 7.76
C PHE A 109 23.68 5.54 8.97
N LYS A 110 24.67 5.00 9.68
CA LYS A 110 24.43 4.15 10.86
C LYS A 110 24.20 4.99 12.11
N LEU A 111 22.94 5.29 12.38
CA LEU A 111 22.50 5.92 13.63
C LEU A 111 22.39 4.85 14.73
N ASP A 112 23.20 4.96 15.79
CA ASP A 112 23.22 3.97 16.88
C ASP A 112 22.05 4.21 17.87
N VAL A 113 20.85 3.82 17.45
CA VAL A 113 19.60 3.92 18.25
C VAL A 113 19.62 2.97 19.46
N ARG A 114 20.58 2.02 19.53
CA ARG A 114 20.68 1.06 20.65
C ARG A 114 21.02 1.73 21.98
N LYS A 115 21.54 2.96 21.96
CA LYS A 115 21.76 3.77 23.17
C LYS A 115 20.46 4.31 23.79
N SER A 116 19.32 4.19 23.11
CA SER A 116 18.02 4.68 23.59
C SER A 116 17.27 3.70 24.50
N GLY A 117 17.75 2.45 24.67
CA GLY A 117 17.13 1.48 25.58
C GLY A 117 15.74 0.95 25.18
N ILE A 118 15.25 1.28 23.99
CA ILE A 118 13.94 0.87 23.49
C ILE A 118 14.01 -0.56 22.95
N SER A 119 13.09 -1.42 23.36
CA SER A 119 13.02 -2.80 22.85
C SER A 119 12.59 -2.84 21.38
N GLN A 120 13.08 -3.81 20.61
CA GLN A 120 12.68 -4.02 19.21
C GLN A 120 11.15 -4.20 19.06
N ALA A 121 10.51 -4.83 20.06
CA ALA A 121 9.06 -5.03 20.06
C ALA A 121 8.29 -3.70 20.18
N THR A 122 8.76 -2.80 21.05
CA THR A 122 8.19 -1.45 21.22
C THR A 122 8.39 -0.60 19.97
N LEU A 123 9.55 -0.69 19.31
CA LEU A 123 9.79 0.01 18.04
C LEU A 123 8.79 -0.41 16.96
N VAL A 124 8.56 -1.72 16.79
CA VAL A 124 7.63 -2.24 15.78
C VAL A 124 6.17 -1.94 16.12
N GLU A 125 5.79 -1.93 17.40
CA GLU A 125 4.40 -1.67 17.81
C GLU A 125 4.07 -0.17 17.74
N ASP A 126 4.96 0.72 18.16
CA ASP A 126 4.64 2.14 18.38
C ASP A 126 5.23 3.11 17.33
N PHE A 127 6.22 2.69 16.52
CA PHE A 127 6.92 3.57 15.59
C PHE A 127 6.80 3.11 14.14
N LEU A 128 6.88 4.05 13.20
CA LEU A 128 6.98 3.77 11.77
C LEU A 128 8.20 2.88 11.47
N PRO A 129 8.18 2.12 10.37
CA PRO A 129 9.31 1.29 9.97
C PRO A 129 10.64 2.05 9.92
N ASP A 130 11.72 1.34 10.20
CA ASP A 130 13.07 1.83 9.92
C ASP A 130 13.31 1.96 8.41
N SER A 131 14.45 2.55 8.04
CA SER A 131 14.81 2.76 6.64
C SER A 131 14.92 1.44 5.85
N SER A 132 15.39 0.36 6.47
CA SER A 132 15.53 -0.96 5.84
C SER A 132 14.17 -1.59 5.46
N GLN A 133 13.24 -1.59 6.40
CA GLN A 133 11.90 -2.10 6.15
C GLN A 133 11.14 -1.18 5.18
N LEU A 134 11.27 0.15 5.31
CA LEU A 134 10.66 1.10 4.38
C LEU A 134 11.20 0.92 2.96
N HIS A 135 12.51 0.79 2.79
CA HIS A 135 13.13 0.55 1.49
C HIS A 135 12.59 -0.73 0.85
N SER A 136 12.45 -1.80 1.64
CA SER A 136 11.85 -3.06 1.19
C SER A 136 10.41 -2.87 0.70
N ILE A 137 9.61 -2.10 1.44
CA ILE A 137 8.22 -1.75 1.05
C ILE A 137 8.21 -0.99 -0.27
N LEU A 138 9.02 0.07 -0.41
CA LEU A 138 9.07 0.88 -1.62
C LEU A 138 9.57 0.08 -2.84
N GLN A 139 10.52 -0.83 -2.65
CA GLN A 139 10.98 -1.75 -3.71
C GLN A 139 9.87 -2.72 -4.15
N ALA A 140 9.09 -3.25 -3.21
CA ALA A 140 7.95 -4.10 -3.54
C ALA A 140 6.88 -3.32 -4.33
N CYS A 141 6.61 -2.07 -3.94
CA CYS A 141 5.76 -1.14 -4.70
C CYS A 141 6.28 -0.95 -6.13
N LYS A 142 7.59 -0.68 -6.29
CA LYS A 142 8.23 -0.48 -7.60
C LYS A 142 8.13 -1.73 -8.46
N HIS A 143 8.39 -2.90 -7.88
CA HIS A 143 8.30 -4.18 -8.58
C HIS A 143 6.89 -4.44 -9.13
N ILE A 144 5.84 -4.13 -8.36
CA ILE A 144 4.45 -4.24 -8.84
C ILE A 144 4.21 -3.31 -10.03
N LEU A 145 4.62 -2.04 -9.93
CA LEU A 145 4.48 -1.05 -11.00
C LEU A 145 5.26 -1.41 -12.27
N MET A 146 6.34 -2.19 -12.13
CA MET A 146 7.18 -2.62 -13.24
C MET A 146 6.67 -3.87 -13.98
N LYS A 147 5.57 -4.50 -13.54
CA LYS A 147 5.03 -5.69 -14.22
C LYS A 147 4.55 -5.36 -15.62
N ALA A 148 4.78 -6.28 -16.57
CA ALA A 148 4.48 -6.09 -18.00
C ALA A 148 3.03 -5.68 -18.30
N GLY A 149 2.06 -6.09 -17.48
CA GLY A 149 0.66 -5.67 -17.60
C GLY A 149 0.38 -4.20 -17.26
N ILE A 150 1.36 -3.49 -16.69
CA ILE A 150 1.29 -2.06 -16.36
C ILE A 150 2.24 -1.24 -17.26
N VAL A 151 3.42 -1.78 -17.58
CA VAL A 151 4.53 -1.07 -18.27
C VAL A 151 4.49 -1.17 -19.81
N GLY A 152 3.40 -1.63 -20.41
CA GLY A 152 3.32 -1.85 -21.86
C GLY A 152 3.65 -0.62 -22.75
N CYS A 153 3.60 0.61 -22.21
CA CYS A 153 3.84 1.85 -22.95
C CYS A 153 4.58 2.92 -22.11
N LEU A 154 5.52 2.54 -21.23
CA LEU A 154 6.25 3.52 -20.40
C LEU A 154 7.17 4.38 -21.27
N ASP A 155 6.91 5.68 -21.28
CA ASP A 155 7.79 6.68 -21.86
C ASP A 155 8.79 7.17 -20.80
N GLU A 156 10.06 6.79 -20.96
CA GLU A 156 11.12 7.18 -20.03
C GLU A 156 11.34 8.70 -20.02
N ASP A 157 11.07 9.40 -21.13
CA ASP A 157 11.20 10.86 -21.18
C ASP A 157 10.16 11.55 -20.30
N CYS A 158 8.94 11.01 -20.26
CA CYS A 158 7.90 11.48 -19.35
C CYS A 158 8.31 11.31 -17.87
N VAL A 159 8.94 10.18 -17.52
CA VAL A 159 9.46 9.95 -16.15
C VAL A 159 10.58 10.93 -15.83
N ARG A 160 11.56 11.09 -16.74
CA ARG A 160 12.70 12.00 -16.55
C ARG A 160 12.23 13.45 -16.38
N ALA A 161 11.24 13.89 -17.15
CA ALA A 161 10.67 15.23 -17.03
C ALA A 161 10.04 15.45 -15.63
N GLN A 162 9.22 14.51 -15.16
CA GLN A 162 8.60 14.59 -13.83
C GLN A 162 9.64 14.61 -12.70
N GLN A 163 10.72 13.83 -12.84
CA GLN A 163 11.82 13.84 -11.86
C GLN A 163 12.56 15.17 -11.85
N ALA A 164 12.89 15.72 -13.02
CA ALA A 164 13.58 17.00 -13.15
C ALA A 164 12.75 18.15 -12.55
N ASP A 165 11.44 18.16 -12.80
CA ASP A 165 10.51 19.14 -12.25
C ASP A 165 10.44 19.04 -10.73
N HIS A 166 10.33 17.84 -10.18
CA HIS A 166 10.30 17.64 -8.73
C HIS A 166 11.60 18.11 -8.05
N VAL A 167 12.76 17.76 -8.63
CA VAL A 167 14.05 18.17 -8.10
C VAL A 167 14.23 19.68 -8.20
N SER A 168 13.85 20.30 -9.32
CA SER A 168 13.95 21.76 -9.48
C SER A 168 13.13 22.48 -8.41
N PHE A 169 11.90 22.04 -8.17
CA PHE A 169 11.06 22.56 -7.08
C PHE A 169 11.70 22.36 -5.70
N ALA A 170 12.31 21.20 -5.45
CA ALA A 170 12.99 20.92 -4.18
C ALA A 170 14.23 21.82 -3.99
N VAL A 171 15.01 22.05 -5.05
CA VAL A 171 16.17 22.96 -5.03
C VAL A 171 15.72 24.39 -4.71
N GLU A 172 14.69 24.89 -5.40
CA GLU A 172 14.12 26.22 -5.14
C GLU A 172 13.60 26.35 -3.71
N SER A 173 12.88 25.34 -3.23
CA SER A 173 12.35 25.30 -1.86
C SER A 173 13.47 25.30 -0.81
N CYS A 174 14.53 24.51 -1.02
CA CYS A 174 15.69 24.49 -0.13
C CYS A 174 16.43 25.84 -0.15
N ALA A 175 16.59 26.45 -1.33
CA ALA A 175 17.23 27.75 -1.46
C ALA A 175 16.43 28.85 -0.75
N ALA A 176 15.09 28.81 -0.83
CA ALA A 176 14.20 29.76 -0.17
C ALA A 176 14.15 29.58 1.36
N ALA A 177 14.18 28.35 1.85
CA ALA A 177 14.18 28.06 3.29
C ALA A 177 15.49 28.48 3.99
N GLY A 178 16.57 28.65 3.21
CA GLY A 178 17.92 28.84 3.72
C GLY A 178 18.54 27.51 4.15
N TYR A 179 19.86 27.43 4.06
CA TYR A 179 20.59 26.24 4.48
C TYR A 179 20.71 26.24 6.00
N GLU A 180 20.13 25.23 6.66
CA GLU A 180 20.28 25.05 8.09
C GLU A 180 21.71 24.55 8.39
N PRO A 181 22.52 25.32 9.14
CA PRO A 181 23.93 24.99 9.37
C PRO A 181 24.11 23.83 10.36
N ASP A 182 23.07 23.50 11.11
CA ASP A 182 23.10 22.55 12.21
C ASP A 182 23.05 21.10 11.69
N ASP A 183 24.22 20.47 11.60
CA ASP A 183 24.40 19.04 11.29
C ASP A 183 24.81 18.27 12.54
N TYR A 184 23.98 18.33 13.59
CA TYR A 184 24.29 17.77 14.91
C TYR A 184 24.61 16.27 14.87
N LEU A 185 24.00 15.54 13.94
CA LEU A 185 24.21 14.10 13.76
C LEU A 185 25.35 13.81 12.77
N GLY A 186 25.86 14.80 12.04
CA GLY A 186 26.86 14.60 10.99
C GLY A 186 26.32 13.95 9.71
N TYR A 187 24.99 13.87 9.57
CA TYR A 187 24.31 13.23 8.46
C TYR A 187 24.56 13.99 7.15
N ARG A 188 24.39 15.31 7.15
CA ARG A 188 24.51 16.11 5.92
C ARG A 188 25.94 16.06 5.38
N ARG A 189 26.94 16.14 6.28
CA ARG A 189 28.35 15.93 5.92
C ARG A 189 28.62 14.53 5.39
N HIS A 190 28.06 13.49 6.03
CA HIS A 190 28.18 12.11 5.56
C HIS A 190 27.67 11.96 4.12
N ILE A 191 26.49 12.50 3.82
CA ILE A 191 25.90 12.45 2.47
C ILE A 191 26.75 13.23 1.46
N GLN A 192 27.25 14.42 1.80
CA GLN A 192 28.15 15.17 0.92
C GLN A 192 29.42 14.39 0.58
N ASN A 193 30.04 13.74 1.57
CA ASN A 193 31.23 12.92 1.35
C ASN A 193 30.92 11.71 0.47
N LEU A 194 29.79 11.02 0.73
CA LEU A 194 29.32 9.89 -0.07
C LEU A 194 29.11 10.27 -1.54
N LEU A 195 28.48 11.42 -1.79
CA LEU A 195 28.18 11.90 -3.14
C LEU A 195 29.41 12.46 -3.88
N SER A 196 30.44 12.87 -3.14
CA SER A 196 31.72 13.29 -3.72
C SER A 196 32.54 12.10 -4.21
N ASP A 197 32.29 10.91 -3.67
CA ASP A 197 32.89 9.65 -4.12
C ASP A 197 32.07 9.04 -5.26
N SER A 198 32.55 9.22 -6.50
CA SER A 198 31.92 8.64 -7.70
C SER A 198 31.91 7.11 -7.70
N ASP A 199 32.77 6.48 -6.90
CA ASP A 199 32.87 5.03 -6.76
C ASP A 199 31.96 4.46 -5.67
N SER A 200 31.24 5.29 -4.92
CA SER A 200 30.26 4.82 -3.95
C SER A 200 29.13 4.01 -4.61
N ASP A 201 28.61 3.01 -3.90
CA ASP A 201 27.52 2.15 -4.40
C ASP A 201 26.29 2.96 -4.78
N PHE A 202 26.01 4.04 -4.02
CA PHE A 202 24.93 4.96 -4.33
C PHE A 202 25.15 5.66 -5.67
N CYS A 203 26.31 6.30 -5.86
CA CYS A 203 26.61 7.01 -7.11
C CYS A 203 26.66 6.07 -8.31
N LYS A 204 27.23 4.87 -8.17
CA LYS A 204 27.24 3.84 -9.22
C LYS A 204 25.84 3.42 -9.66
N THR A 205 24.90 3.37 -8.72
CA THR A 205 23.50 2.99 -8.98
C THR A 205 22.71 4.14 -9.59
N TRP A 206 22.69 5.30 -8.94
CA TRP A 206 21.74 6.37 -9.26
C TRP A 206 22.24 7.34 -10.32
N ASN A 207 23.55 7.61 -10.43
CA ASN A 207 24.08 8.52 -11.44
C ASN A 207 23.98 7.93 -12.86
N LYS A 208 23.95 6.60 -12.98
CA LYS A 208 23.77 5.91 -14.27
C LYS A 208 22.31 5.84 -14.68
N LEU A 209 21.42 5.55 -13.73
CA LEU A 209 20.01 5.35 -14.01
C LEU A 209 19.26 6.69 -14.18
N TYR A 210 19.64 7.72 -13.42
CA TYR A 210 18.93 8.99 -13.43
C TYR A 210 19.92 10.17 -13.33
N PRO A 211 20.21 10.86 -14.45
CA PRO A 211 21.16 11.97 -14.49
C PRO A 211 20.85 13.10 -13.50
N VAL A 212 19.59 13.22 -13.04
CA VAL A 212 19.16 14.22 -12.07
C VAL A 212 19.97 14.16 -10.76
N TYR A 213 20.36 12.97 -10.29
CA TYR A 213 21.16 12.84 -9.05
C TYR A 213 22.60 13.29 -9.23
N LYS A 214 23.12 13.31 -10.46
CA LYS A 214 24.47 13.82 -10.76
C LYS A 214 24.53 15.33 -10.63
N VAL A 215 23.45 16.04 -10.95
CA VAL A 215 23.40 17.51 -10.99
C VAL A 215 22.75 18.12 -9.75
N THR A 216 22.04 17.33 -8.94
CA THR A 216 21.40 17.82 -7.72
C THR A 216 22.45 18.09 -6.65
N PRO A 217 22.47 19.28 -6.02
CA PRO A 217 23.39 19.57 -4.92
C PRO A 217 23.24 18.57 -3.77
N GLY A 218 24.36 18.08 -3.23
CA GLY A 218 24.34 17.08 -2.15
C GLY A 218 23.59 17.52 -0.90
N MET A 219 23.57 18.83 -0.61
CA MET A 219 22.74 19.39 0.48
C MET A 219 21.24 19.19 0.25
N VAL A 220 20.76 19.36 -0.98
CA VAL A 220 19.34 19.15 -1.31
C VAL A 220 18.97 17.67 -1.12
N LEU A 221 19.83 16.75 -1.59
CA LEU A 221 19.63 15.31 -1.38
C LEU A 221 19.68 14.92 0.11
N ALA A 222 20.57 15.54 0.90
CA ALA A 222 20.63 15.34 2.34
C ALA A 222 19.34 15.81 3.01
N THR A 223 18.87 17.04 2.73
CA THR A 223 17.62 17.58 3.29
C THR A 223 16.40 16.73 2.91
N LEU A 224 16.31 16.28 1.66
CA LEU A 224 15.18 15.46 1.19
C LEU A 224 15.12 14.07 1.83
N SER A 225 16.28 13.50 2.19
CA SER A 225 16.40 12.17 2.78
C SER A 225 16.27 12.18 4.29
N GLU A 226 16.75 13.22 4.97
CA GLU A 226 16.81 13.35 6.44
C GLU A 226 15.50 13.01 7.18
N LYS A 227 14.34 13.23 6.54
CA LYS A 227 13.00 12.88 7.07
C LYS A 227 12.83 11.41 7.47
N TYR A 228 13.63 10.50 6.90
CA TYR A 228 13.61 9.06 7.20
C TYR A 228 14.52 8.65 8.36
N LEU A 229 15.32 9.55 8.93
CA LEU A 229 16.14 9.26 10.12
C LEU A 229 15.34 9.29 11.43
N ALA A 230 14.26 10.07 11.46
CA ALA A 230 13.50 10.29 12.68
C ALA A 230 12.66 9.07 13.08
N LEU A 231 12.77 8.67 14.35
CA LEU A 231 11.80 7.76 14.97
C LEU A 231 10.44 8.46 15.07
N ARG A 232 9.54 8.11 14.16
CA ARG A 232 8.19 8.69 14.11
C ARG A 232 7.18 7.75 14.72
N PRO A 233 6.40 8.16 15.73
CA PRO A 233 5.31 7.35 16.24
C PRO A 233 4.30 7.02 15.14
N LYS A 234 3.77 5.79 15.13
CA LYS A 234 2.60 5.46 14.30
C LYS A 234 1.46 6.38 14.75
N ARG A 235 0.89 7.15 13.83
CA ARG A 235 -0.29 7.97 14.12
C ARG A 235 -1.47 7.03 14.40
N THR A 236 -1.69 6.69 15.66
CA THR A 236 -2.81 5.86 16.14
C THR A 236 -4.15 6.61 16.20
N VAL A 237 -4.16 7.90 15.82
CA VAL A 237 -5.19 8.85 16.28
C VAL A 237 -6.35 9.07 15.30
N SER A 238 -6.20 8.92 13.99
CA SER A 238 -7.34 9.16 13.07
C SER A 238 -8.36 8.02 13.06
N HIS A 239 -7.90 6.76 13.14
CA HIS A 239 -8.78 5.59 13.11
C HIS A 239 -9.55 5.39 14.42
N LYS A 240 -8.95 5.67 15.58
CA LYS A 240 -9.65 5.64 16.88
C LYS A 240 -10.75 6.69 16.97
N ARG A 241 -10.57 7.86 16.35
CA ARG A 241 -11.57 8.95 16.39
C ARG A 241 -12.82 8.60 15.58
N ARG A 242 -12.68 8.12 14.33
CA ARG A 242 -13.84 7.67 13.53
C ARG A 242 -14.57 6.50 14.18
N LEU A 243 -13.84 5.53 14.75
CA LEU A 243 -14.46 4.43 15.50
C LEU A 243 -15.15 4.88 16.79
N SER A 244 -14.61 5.88 17.50
CA SER A 244 -15.30 6.44 18.67
C SER A 244 -16.55 7.23 18.28
N GLU A 245 -16.52 7.92 17.14
CA GLU A 245 -17.67 8.67 16.60
C GLU A 245 -18.75 7.72 16.05
N LEU A 246 -18.37 6.55 15.53
CA LEU A 246 -19.28 5.49 15.08
C LEU A 246 -19.80 4.63 16.24
N SER A 247 -18.97 4.30 17.21
CA SER A 247 -19.34 3.56 18.43
C SER A 247 -20.26 4.35 19.34
N ASN A 248 -20.20 5.69 19.32
CA ASN A 248 -21.10 6.53 20.11
C ASN A 248 -22.52 6.63 19.52
N ASN A 249 -22.71 6.27 18.25
CA ASN A 249 -24.01 6.26 17.58
C ASN A 249 -24.68 4.88 17.56
N SER A 250 -23.96 3.81 17.93
CA SER A 250 -24.50 2.45 18.03
C SER A 250 -24.85 2.02 19.46
N VAL A 251 -24.84 2.93 20.44
CA VAL A 251 -25.40 2.64 21.77
C VAL A 251 -26.91 2.88 21.75
N SER A 252 -27.62 2.05 20.99
CA SER A 252 -28.94 1.61 21.45
C SER A 252 -28.66 0.52 22.48
N SER A 253 -28.35 0.96 23.69
CA SER A 253 -28.25 0.13 24.88
C SER A 253 -29.64 -0.44 25.21
N THR A 254 -30.04 -1.44 24.45
CA THR A 254 -30.81 -2.54 25.04
C THR A 254 -29.78 -3.48 25.63
N ALA A 255 -29.83 -3.66 26.95
CA ALA A 255 -29.04 -4.64 27.66
C ALA A 255 -29.40 -6.03 27.14
N SER A 256 -28.79 -6.47 26.05
CA SER A 256 -28.83 -7.86 25.64
C SER A 256 -28.02 -8.64 26.65
N THR A 257 -28.71 -9.48 27.42
CA THR A 257 -28.13 -10.53 28.24
C THR A 257 -27.01 -11.20 27.43
N ILE A 258 -25.75 -10.98 27.81
CA ILE A 258 -24.62 -11.67 27.20
C ILE A 258 -24.91 -13.17 27.40
N ASP A 259 -25.17 -13.88 26.32
CA ASP A 259 -25.34 -15.33 26.35
C ASP A 259 -23.97 -15.93 26.68
N ILE A 260 -23.72 -16.14 27.98
CA ILE A 260 -22.48 -16.70 28.51
C ILE A 260 -22.18 -18.03 27.83
N ALA A 261 -23.21 -18.82 27.49
CA ALA A 261 -23.05 -20.10 26.82
C ALA A 261 -22.56 -19.93 25.37
N TRP A 262 -22.97 -18.85 24.69
CA TRP A 262 -22.44 -18.51 23.36
C TRP A 262 -20.96 -18.09 23.42
N GLU A 263 -20.58 -17.23 24.38
CA GLU A 263 -19.20 -16.74 24.50
C GLU A 263 -18.22 -17.86 24.89
N GLU A 264 -18.65 -18.79 25.76
CA GLU A 264 -17.88 -19.99 26.10
C GLU A 264 -17.67 -20.90 24.87
N ARG A 265 -18.74 -21.18 24.10
CA ARG A 265 -18.64 -22.00 22.89
C ARG A 265 -17.70 -21.37 21.86
N LYS A 266 -17.81 -20.06 21.65
CA LYS A 266 -16.93 -19.29 20.77
C LYS A 266 -15.46 -19.39 21.21
N THR A 267 -15.20 -19.24 22.51
CA THR A 267 -13.86 -19.36 23.09
C THR A 267 -13.28 -20.74 22.85
N VAL A 268 -14.05 -21.80 23.12
CA VAL A 268 -13.65 -23.20 22.87
C VAL A 268 -13.37 -23.43 21.38
N PHE A 269 -14.23 -22.92 20.49
CA PHE A 269 -14.04 -23.03 19.04
C PHE A 269 -12.73 -22.35 18.60
N ALA A 270 -12.48 -21.12 19.04
CA ALA A 270 -11.27 -20.38 18.73
C ALA A 270 -9.99 -21.09 19.23
N HIS A 271 -10.05 -21.72 20.41
CA HIS A 271 -8.94 -22.53 20.92
C HIS A 271 -8.73 -23.81 20.12
N ARG A 272 -9.79 -24.47 19.66
CA ARG A 272 -9.68 -25.65 18.79
C ARG A 272 -9.01 -25.31 17.47
N GLU A 273 -9.43 -24.24 16.80
CA GLU A 273 -8.79 -23.79 15.57
C GLU A 273 -7.31 -23.45 15.78
N ALA A 274 -6.98 -22.78 16.88
CA ALA A 274 -5.59 -22.50 17.23
C ALA A 274 -4.77 -23.78 17.47
N ALA A 275 -5.33 -24.78 18.16
CA ALA A 275 -4.68 -26.06 18.36
C ALA A 275 -4.44 -26.78 17.02
N TYR A 276 -5.42 -26.79 16.11
CA TYR A 276 -5.25 -27.34 14.77
C TYR A 276 -4.17 -26.59 13.98
N ALA A 277 -4.15 -25.26 14.03
CA ALA A 277 -3.12 -24.47 13.36
C ALA A 277 -1.71 -24.81 13.88
N ILE A 278 -1.55 -24.95 15.21
CA ILE A 278 -0.28 -25.36 15.84
C ILE A 278 0.16 -26.74 15.37
N LEU A 279 -0.75 -27.71 15.34
CA LEU A 279 -0.45 -29.08 14.89
C LEU A 279 -0.02 -29.12 13.41
N ASN A 280 -0.52 -28.19 12.59
CA ASN A 280 -0.15 -28.03 11.19
C ASN A 280 1.03 -27.07 10.97
N GLY A 281 1.64 -26.55 12.04
CA GLY A 281 2.78 -25.64 11.95
C GLY A 281 2.50 -24.30 11.27
N MET A 282 1.24 -23.83 11.29
CA MET A 282 0.81 -22.59 10.64
C MET A 282 0.18 -21.59 11.61
N ALA A 283 0.04 -20.34 11.20
CA ALA A 283 -0.64 -19.34 12.03
C ALA A 283 -2.16 -19.57 12.05
N VAL A 284 -2.81 -19.31 13.18
CA VAL A 284 -4.28 -19.50 13.33
C VAL A 284 -5.08 -18.68 12.32
N GLY A 285 -4.60 -17.50 11.94
CA GLY A 285 -5.25 -16.67 10.94
C GLY A 285 -5.19 -17.25 9.52
N GLU A 286 -4.07 -17.92 9.18
CA GLU A 286 -3.93 -18.64 7.90
C GLU A 286 -4.83 -19.86 7.85
N TYR A 287 -4.84 -20.63 8.94
CA TYR A 287 -5.72 -21.78 9.09
C TYR A 287 -7.20 -21.40 8.89
N ARG A 288 -7.67 -20.30 9.50
CA ARG A 288 -9.03 -19.78 9.32
C ARG A 288 -9.37 -19.39 7.88
N ARG A 289 -8.41 -18.81 7.14
CA ARG A 289 -8.58 -18.50 5.71
C ARG A 289 -8.69 -19.76 4.85
N LEU A 290 -7.87 -20.77 5.14
CA LEU A 290 -7.82 -22.01 4.38
C LEU A 290 -9.03 -22.91 4.61
N GLU A 291 -9.43 -23.10 5.88
CA GLU A 291 -10.53 -23.99 6.23
C GLU A 291 -11.89 -23.41 5.86
N GLY A 292 -12.03 -22.08 5.87
CA GLY A 292 -13.26 -21.40 5.46
C GLY A 292 -14.49 -21.75 6.30
N LYS A 293 -14.31 -22.17 7.56
CA LYS A 293 -15.43 -22.56 8.45
C LYS A 293 -16.40 -21.42 8.67
N TRP A 294 -15.88 -20.20 8.84
CA TRP A 294 -16.66 -18.96 8.92
C TRP A 294 -16.19 -17.99 7.83
N PRO A 295 -17.06 -17.10 7.34
CA PRO A 295 -16.61 -15.98 6.52
C PRO A 295 -15.62 -15.12 7.30
N LEU A 296 -14.62 -14.55 6.62
CA LEU A 296 -13.58 -13.71 7.26
C LEU A 296 -14.19 -12.55 8.05
N SER A 297 -15.27 -11.95 7.55
CA SER A 297 -16.03 -10.92 8.24
C SER A 297 -16.60 -11.39 9.59
N GLY A 298 -16.97 -12.67 9.71
CA GLY A 298 -17.42 -13.27 10.97
C GLY A 298 -16.31 -13.29 12.02
N TYR A 299 -15.12 -13.76 11.66
CA TYR A 299 -13.97 -13.71 12.57
C TYR A 299 -13.62 -12.27 12.98
N ILE A 300 -13.70 -11.31 12.05
CA ILE A 300 -13.43 -9.89 12.34
C ILE A 300 -14.46 -9.30 13.30
N LYS A 301 -15.75 -9.60 13.13
CA LYS A 301 -16.81 -9.17 14.06
C LYS A 301 -16.55 -9.68 15.48
N GLU A 302 -16.04 -10.90 15.57
CA GLU A 302 -15.68 -11.55 16.83
C GLU A 302 -14.29 -11.17 17.38
N ASN A 303 -13.62 -10.17 16.79
CA ASN A 303 -12.26 -9.74 17.14
C ASN A 303 -11.17 -10.83 17.02
N LEU A 304 -11.43 -11.89 16.25
CA LEU A 304 -10.53 -13.02 16.06
C LEU A 304 -9.53 -12.78 14.93
N CYS A 305 -8.32 -13.31 15.10
CA CYS A 305 -7.23 -13.14 14.13
C CYS A 305 -7.49 -13.86 12.80
N ILE A 306 -7.28 -13.15 11.69
CA ILE A 306 -7.26 -13.69 10.31
C ILE A 306 -5.97 -13.31 9.58
N CYS A 307 -4.92 -12.90 10.30
CA CYS A 307 -3.68 -12.46 9.68
C CYS A 307 -2.82 -13.64 9.22
N PHE A 308 -2.04 -13.42 8.16
CA PHE A 308 -1.04 -14.37 7.71
C PHE A 308 0.13 -14.52 8.70
N GLY A 309 0.95 -15.56 8.50
CA GLY A 309 2.06 -15.94 9.36
C GLY A 309 3.17 -14.89 9.41
N TYR A 310 3.33 -14.09 8.36
CA TYR A 310 4.28 -12.97 8.34
C TYR A 310 3.84 -11.77 9.19
N CYS A 311 2.60 -11.73 9.68
CA CYS A 311 2.15 -10.65 10.55
C CYS A 311 2.75 -10.80 11.97
N SER A 312 3.14 -9.70 12.59
CA SER A 312 3.69 -9.65 13.95
C SER A 312 2.74 -10.21 15.01
N CYS A 313 1.42 -10.12 14.79
CA CYS A 313 0.43 -10.64 15.72
C CYS A 313 0.32 -12.18 15.70
N SER A 314 0.75 -12.83 14.61
CA SER A 314 0.49 -14.23 14.28
C SER A 314 0.86 -15.19 15.41
N LYS A 315 2.08 -15.10 15.95
CA LYS A 315 2.58 -15.99 17.01
C LYS A 315 1.73 -15.89 18.28
N LYS A 316 1.54 -14.66 18.78
CA LYS A 316 0.74 -14.40 20.00
C LYS A 316 -0.72 -14.84 19.78
N CYS A 317 -1.30 -14.64 18.59
CA CYS A 317 -2.69 -15.01 18.26
C CYS A 317 -2.87 -16.51 18.14
N THR A 318 -1.85 -17.20 17.63
CA THR A 318 -1.87 -18.66 17.49
C THR A 318 -1.76 -19.34 18.85
N VAL A 319 -0.91 -18.84 19.76
CA VAL A 319 -0.81 -19.38 21.12
C VAL A 319 -2.08 -19.09 21.93
N LYS A 320 -2.66 -17.90 21.79
CA LYS A 320 -3.89 -17.49 22.50
C LYS A 320 -5.04 -17.37 21.50
N GLY A 321 -5.59 -18.49 21.04
CA GLY A 321 -6.58 -18.55 19.95
C GLY A 321 -7.81 -17.65 20.06
N ALA A 322 -8.28 -17.42 21.30
CA ALA A 322 -9.43 -16.57 21.61
C ALA A 322 -9.08 -15.10 21.92
N ARG A 323 -7.80 -14.72 21.88
CA ARG A 323 -7.43 -13.32 22.15
C ARG A 323 -7.96 -12.39 21.07
N GLU A 324 -8.27 -11.16 21.47
CA GLU A 324 -8.52 -10.09 20.52
C GLU A 324 -7.28 -9.79 19.67
N CYS A 325 -7.49 -9.78 18.36
CA CYS A 325 -6.43 -9.48 17.42
C CYS A 325 -6.16 -7.97 17.37
N PRO A 326 -4.91 -7.51 17.54
CA PRO A 326 -4.59 -6.08 17.44
C PRO A 326 -4.80 -5.55 16.01
N CYS A 327 -4.78 -6.41 15.00
CA CYS A 327 -5.05 -6.04 13.61
C CYS A 327 -6.55 -5.93 13.31
N ASN A 328 -7.45 -6.18 14.27
CA ASN A 328 -8.87 -6.27 13.97
C ASN A 328 -9.45 -4.95 13.44
N THR A 329 -8.99 -3.82 13.97
CA THR A 329 -9.39 -2.48 13.50
C THR A 329 -9.12 -2.29 12.01
N ARG A 330 -7.89 -2.56 11.53
CA ARG A 330 -7.59 -2.46 10.10
C ARG A 330 -8.39 -3.46 9.27
N MET A 331 -8.64 -4.65 9.80
CA MET A 331 -9.40 -5.68 9.09
C MET A 331 -10.88 -5.30 8.96
N LYS A 332 -11.47 -4.62 9.94
CA LYS A 332 -12.84 -4.07 9.82
C LYS A 332 -12.96 -3.09 8.67
N ILE A 333 -11.97 -2.21 8.48
CA ILE A 333 -11.94 -1.23 7.39
C ILE A 333 -11.78 -1.95 6.03
N ILE A 334 -10.83 -2.87 5.94
CA ILE A 334 -10.54 -3.65 4.72
C ILE A 334 -11.77 -4.47 4.28
N CYS A 335 -12.48 -5.06 5.24
CA CYS A 335 -13.67 -5.88 4.96
C CYS A 335 -14.98 -5.10 5.04
N ASP A 336 -14.93 -3.77 5.16
CA ASP A 336 -16.07 -2.84 5.29
C ASP A 336 -17.16 -3.37 6.25
N VAL A 337 -16.72 -3.87 7.41
CA VAL A 337 -17.57 -4.61 8.37
C VAL A 337 -18.48 -3.69 9.17
N GLU A 338 -18.31 -2.37 9.04
CA GLU A 338 -19.16 -1.37 9.69
C GLU A 338 -20.31 -0.99 8.76
N GLU A 339 -21.55 -1.22 9.20
CA GLU A 339 -22.77 -0.92 8.46
C GLU A 339 -22.86 0.59 8.15
N GLN A 340 -22.45 0.97 6.94
CA GLN A 340 -22.45 2.36 6.50
C GLN A 340 -23.89 2.84 6.24
N HIS A 341 -24.46 3.54 7.23
CA HIS A 341 -25.70 4.33 7.09
C HIS A 341 -25.51 5.66 6.33
N ALA A 342 -24.32 5.95 5.80
CA ALA A 342 -24.07 7.09 4.91
C ALA A 342 -23.09 6.68 3.81
N LYS A 343 -23.37 7.08 2.56
CA LYS A 343 -22.41 6.91 1.44
C LYS A 343 -21.11 7.60 1.82
N PRO A 344 -19.99 6.87 2.02
CA PRO A 344 -18.73 7.51 2.31
C PRO A 344 -18.32 8.43 1.16
N ASN A 345 -17.63 9.51 1.50
CA ASN A 345 -16.91 10.27 0.51
C ASN A 345 -15.88 9.34 -0.17
N PHE A 346 -16.02 9.14 -1.47
CA PHE A 346 -15.28 8.12 -2.22
C PHE A 346 -13.75 8.25 -2.07
N PRO A 347 -13.13 9.44 -2.25
CA PRO A 347 -11.70 9.65 -1.96
C PRO A 347 -11.25 9.32 -0.53
N GLU A 348 -12.12 9.53 0.46
CA GLU A 348 -11.81 9.24 1.87
C GLU A 348 -11.79 7.73 2.12
N LYS A 349 -12.73 6.98 1.54
CA LYS A 349 -12.73 5.50 1.62
C LYS A 349 -11.40 4.91 1.14
N PHE A 350 -10.86 5.36 0.01
CA PHE A 350 -9.55 4.89 -0.48
C PHE A 350 -8.37 5.39 0.35
N THR A 351 -8.53 6.50 1.06
CA THR A 351 -7.51 6.99 2.01
C THR A 351 -7.46 6.06 3.22
N ASP A 352 -8.63 5.70 3.78
CA ASP A 352 -8.75 4.80 4.92
C ASP A 352 -8.29 3.37 4.55
N LEU A 353 -8.60 2.91 3.33
CA LEU A 353 -8.10 1.64 2.78
C LEU A 353 -6.58 1.66 2.60
N ALA A 354 -6.01 2.72 2.03
CA ALA A 354 -4.57 2.87 1.89
C ALA A 354 -3.86 2.81 3.25
N ALA A 355 -4.35 3.57 4.23
CA ALA A 355 -3.81 3.57 5.59
C ALA A 355 -3.86 2.16 6.22
N SER A 356 -4.96 1.42 6.03
CA SER A 356 -5.14 0.07 6.58
C SER A 356 -4.19 -0.96 5.96
N ILE A 357 -3.90 -0.86 4.66
CA ILE A 357 -2.93 -1.73 3.98
C ILE A 357 -1.51 -1.40 4.42
N ILE A 358 -1.16 -0.12 4.50
CA ILE A 358 0.16 0.34 4.97
C ILE A 358 0.42 -0.11 6.41
N GLU A 359 -0.59 0.01 7.28
CA GLU A 359 -0.49 -0.52 8.65
C GLU A 359 -0.16 -2.01 8.64
N GLY A 360 -0.71 -2.77 7.70
CA GLY A 360 -0.34 -4.16 7.46
C GLY A 360 1.13 -4.40 7.17
N LEU A 361 1.66 -3.62 6.23
CA LEU A 361 3.08 -3.67 5.84
C LEU A 361 3.99 -3.31 7.01
N TYR A 362 3.57 -2.35 7.84
CA TYR A 362 4.30 -1.94 9.05
C TYR A 362 4.21 -2.95 10.19
N LEU A 363 3.27 -3.89 10.14
CA LEU A 363 3.10 -4.96 11.10
C LEU A 363 3.69 -6.28 10.61
N MET A 364 4.32 -6.33 9.44
CA MET A 364 5.08 -7.50 8.99
C MET A 364 6.30 -7.71 9.90
N LYS A 365 6.69 -8.97 10.10
CA LYS A 365 7.88 -9.29 10.89
C LYS A 365 9.16 -8.82 10.16
N PRO A 366 10.25 -8.52 10.89
CA PRO A 366 11.51 -8.09 10.26
C PRO A 366 12.14 -9.11 9.30
N ASP A 367 11.88 -10.40 9.49
CA ASP A 367 12.36 -11.52 8.67
C ASP A 367 11.45 -11.86 7.48
N THR A 368 10.44 -11.04 7.22
CA THR A 368 9.49 -11.26 6.13
C THR A 368 10.19 -11.19 4.77
N THR A 369 9.89 -12.16 3.92
CA THR A 369 10.47 -12.24 2.58
C THR A 369 9.87 -11.20 1.64
N ARG A 370 10.61 -10.86 0.57
CA ARG A 370 10.11 -9.98 -0.51
C ARG A 370 8.82 -10.53 -1.15
N LEU A 371 8.67 -11.85 -1.21
CA LEU A 371 7.49 -12.50 -1.78
C LEU A 371 6.25 -12.26 -0.91
N GLU A 372 6.36 -12.42 0.41
CA GLU A 372 5.26 -12.19 1.34
C GLU A 372 4.84 -10.71 1.35
N MET A 373 5.80 -9.79 1.26
CA MET A 373 5.50 -8.36 1.14
C MET A 373 4.79 -8.03 -0.17
N HIS A 374 5.24 -8.64 -1.26
CA HIS A 374 4.57 -8.54 -2.56
C HIS A 374 3.13 -9.09 -2.50
N MET A 375 2.88 -10.17 -1.76
CA MET A 375 1.55 -10.74 -1.56
C MET A 375 0.63 -9.79 -0.78
N GLU A 376 1.05 -9.26 0.38
CA GLU A 376 0.23 -8.31 1.16
C GLU A 376 -0.13 -7.07 0.33
N LEU A 377 0.83 -6.54 -0.44
CA LEU A 377 0.57 -5.41 -1.35
C LEU A 377 -0.41 -5.78 -2.46
N LYS A 378 -0.23 -6.96 -3.09
CA LYS A 378 -1.10 -7.41 -4.17
C LYS A 378 -2.54 -7.59 -3.68
N ASP A 379 -2.73 -8.29 -2.56
CA ASP A 379 -4.05 -8.53 -1.96
C ASP A 379 -4.73 -7.20 -1.61
N GLY A 380 -3.97 -6.24 -1.07
CA GLY A 380 -4.46 -4.88 -0.83
C GLY A 380 -4.91 -4.15 -2.10
N LEU A 381 -4.14 -4.25 -3.19
CA LEU A 381 -4.48 -3.64 -4.49
C LEU A 381 -5.65 -4.32 -5.19
N ASP A 382 -5.85 -5.62 -4.97
CA ASP A 382 -7.01 -6.35 -5.49
C ASP A 382 -8.31 -5.84 -4.83
N ILE A 383 -8.26 -5.42 -3.56
CA ILE A 383 -9.38 -4.73 -2.89
C ILE A 383 -9.63 -3.35 -3.53
N PHE A 384 -8.58 -2.57 -3.77
CA PHE A 384 -8.70 -1.30 -4.50
C PHE A 384 -9.39 -1.48 -5.85
N HIS A 385 -9.02 -2.54 -6.58
CA HIS A 385 -9.62 -2.86 -7.86
C HIS A 385 -11.11 -3.20 -7.73
N ALA A 386 -11.48 -4.07 -6.79
CA ALA A 386 -12.87 -4.44 -6.54
C ALA A 386 -13.75 -3.21 -6.22
N GLU A 387 -13.27 -2.33 -5.35
CA GLU A 387 -13.98 -1.10 -4.96
C GLU A 387 -14.15 -0.12 -6.13
N ILE A 388 -13.14 0.03 -6.98
CA ILE A 388 -13.22 0.89 -8.18
C ILE A 388 -14.18 0.31 -9.20
N VAL A 389 -14.16 -1.00 -9.43
CA VAL A 389 -15.09 -1.68 -10.32
C VAL A 389 -16.52 -1.46 -9.84
N GLU A 390 -16.78 -1.64 -8.55
CA GLU A 390 -18.11 -1.46 -7.97
C GLU A 390 -18.59 0.00 -8.09
N TYR A 391 -17.74 0.96 -7.74
CA TYR A 391 -18.04 2.37 -7.91
C TYR A 391 -18.37 2.72 -9.36
N ARG A 392 -17.55 2.26 -10.31
CA ARG A 392 -17.80 2.50 -11.73
C ARG A 392 -19.11 1.86 -12.18
N ARG A 393 -19.48 0.66 -11.71
CA ARG A 393 -20.80 0.06 -12.01
C ARG A 393 -21.94 0.96 -11.54
N MET A 394 -21.88 1.47 -10.31
CA MET A 394 -22.93 2.33 -9.75
C MET A 394 -23.14 3.64 -10.52
N PHE A 395 -22.07 4.23 -11.07
CA PHE A 395 -22.12 5.53 -11.77
C PHE A 395 -22.28 5.40 -13.29
N CYS A 396 -21.75 4.34 -13.89
CA CYS A 396 -21.86 4.10 -15.33
C CYS A 396 -23.21 3.48 -15.71
N ALA A 397 -23.85 2.70 -14.84
CA ALA A 397 -25.19 2.13 -15.08
C ALA A 397 -26.34 3.15 -14.94
N ARG A 398 -26.05 4.37 -14.47
CA ARG A 398 -27.04 5.47 -14.29
C ARG A 398 -27.06 6.46 -15.47
N ARG A 399 -26.36 6.17 -16.57
CA ARG A 399 -26.36 6.93 -17.82
C ARG A 399 -26.70 5.97 -18.95
#